data_AF-A0A1C6I732-F1
#
_entry.id   AF-A0A1C6I732-F1
#
_cell.length_a   1.000
_cell.length_b   1.000
_cell.length_c   1.000
_cell.angle_alpha   90.00
_cell.angle_beta   90.00
_cell.angle_gamma   90.00
#
_symmetry.space_group_name_H-M   'P 1'
#
loop_
_entity.id
_entity.type
_entity.pdbx_description
1 polymer ?
#
loop_
_entity_poly.entity_id
_entity_poly.type
_entity_poly.pdbx_seq_one_letter_code
_entity_poly.pdbx_strand_id
1 'polypeptide(L)'
;MYADYDYYTGTYMGSLVPADVWPPVARDAGLVIDALTFGRLRRGGVPDDDIRMGLCAVAEEVYRQQQAAGSGADPPVGVAAEKEGNRSVTYESAAAREQALKKRVQDAAKQYILPSHPLRYRGRWEP
;
A
#
# COMPACT_ATOMS: atom_id res chain seq x y z
N MET A 1 6.23 1.67 -15.00
CA MET A 1 6.21 1.86 -13.53
C MET A 1 6.11 3.36 -13.29
N TYR A 2 5.29 3.84 -12.35
CA TYR A 2 5.00 5.28 -12.24
C TYR A 2 6.10 6.09 -11.53
N ALA A 3 6.84 5.46 -10.62
CA ALA A 3 8.04 6.02 -10.00
C ALA A 3 9.17 4.98 -10.05
N ASP A 4 10.39 5.42 -10.30
CA ASP A 4 11.60 4.60 -10.23
C ASP A 4 12.26 4.70 -8.84
N TYR A 5 13.38 3.99 -8.66
CA TYR A 5 14.09 3.97 -7.39
C TYR A 5 14.71 5.34 -7.06
N ASP A 6 15.17 6.07 -8.08
CA ASP A 6 15.74 7.40 -7.91
C ASP A 6 14.70 8.39 -7.39
N TYR A 7 13.47 8.35 -7.91
CA TYR A 7 12.36 9.14 -7.38
C TYR A 7 12.03 8.72 -5.94
N TYR A 8 12.03 7.42 -5.64
CA TYR A 8 11.76 6.91 -4.29
C TYR A 8 12.75 7.45 -3.26
N THR A 9 14.05 7.36 -3.51
CA THR A 9 15.07 7.80 -2.56
C THR A 9 15.35 9.30 -2.63
N GLY A 10 15.20 9.91 -3.80
CA GLY A 10 15.61 11.29 -4.06
C GLY A 10 14.50 12.32 -3.90
N THR A 11 13.26 12.01 -4.27
CA THR A 11 12.13 12.95 -4.20
C THR A 11 11.18 12.59 -3.07
N TYR A 12 10.79 11.32 -2.97
CA TYR A 12 9.95 10.83 -1.89
C TYR A 12 10.74 10.67 -0.57
N MET A 13 12.08 10.61 -0.64
CA MET A 13 12.99 10.46 0.51
C MET A 13 12.76 9.17 1.31
N GLY A 14 12.33 8.11 0.64
CA GLY A 14 12.11 6.80 1.25
C GLY A 14 13.41 6.03 1.44
N SER A 15 13.47 5.22 2.49
CA SER A 15 14.66 4.44 2.85
C SER A 15 14.35 3.00 3.28
N LEU A 16 13.07 2.61 3.26
CA LEU A 16 12.61 1.33 3.78
C LEU A 16 12.82 0.18 2.79
N VAL A 17 12.62 0.43 1.49
CA VAL A 17 12.69 -0.60 0.44
C VAL A 17 14.10 -0.62 -0.17
N PRO A 18 14.85 -1.74 -0.09
CA PRO A 18 16.14 -1.88 -0.75
C PRO A 18 16.04 -1.87 -2.29
N ALA A 19 17.13 -1.47 -2.97
CA ALA A 19 17.17 -1.30 -4.42
C ALA A 19 16.91 -2.59 -5.21
N ASP A 20 17.40 -3.73 -4.72
CA ASP A 20 17.28 -5.05 -5.35
C ASP A 20 15.85 -5.60 -5.28
N VAL A 21 15.09 -5.23 -4.26
CA VAL A 21 13.66 -5.59 -4.08
C VAL A 21 12.69 -4.54 -4.62
N TRP A 22 13.16 -3.35 -4.98
CA TRP A 22 12.30 -2.29 -5.51
C TRP A 22 11.47 -2.71 -6.74
N PRO A 23 12.02 -3.33 -7.79
CA PRO A 23 11.27 -3.62 -9.00
C PRO A 23 9.98 -4.44 -8.79
N PRO A 24 9.97 -5.57 -8.06
CA PRO A 24 8.72 -6.30 -7.79
C PRO A 24 7.77 -5.53 -6.88
N VAL A 25 8.27 -4.85 -5.84
CA VAL A 25 7.44 -4.11 -4.88
C VAL A 25 6.71 -2.95 -5.55
N ALA A 26 7.44 -2.14 -6.34
CA ALA A 26 6.84 -1.00 -7.02
C ALA A 26 5.90 -1.42 -8.17
N ARG A 27 6.07 -2.63 -8.74
CA ARG A 27 5.13 -3.20 -9.70
C ARG A 27 3.80 -3.50 -9.02
N ASP A 28 3.85 -4.16 -7.87
CA ASP A 28 2.66 -4.52 -7.10
C ASP A 28 1.95 -3.27 -6.56
N ALA A 29 2.71 -2.26 -6.13
CA ALA A 29 2.18 -0.95 -5.81
C ALA A 29 1.48 -0.29 -7.00
N GLY A 30 2.05 -0.37 -8.20
CA GLY A 30 1.45 0.12 -9.43
C GLY A 30 0.07 -0.48 -9.71
N LEU A 31 -0.15 -1.77 -9.41
CA LEU A 31 -1.47 -2.40 -9.55
C LEU A 31 -2.53 -1.79 -8.63
N VAL A 32 -2.14 -1.40 -7.41
CA VAL A 32 -3.02 -0.73 -6.45
C VAL A 32 -3.37 0.67 -6.94
N ILE A 33 -2.38 1.41 -7.43
CA ILE A 33 -2.59 2.74 -8.03
C ILE A 33 -3.52 2.65 -9.24
N ASP A 34 -3.33 1.66 -10.10
CA ASP A 34 -4.20 1.42 -11.26
C ASP A 34 -5.63 1.10 -10.83
N ALA A 35 -5.81 0.28 -9.80
CA ALA A 35 -7.14 0.00 -9.27
C ALA A 35 -7.80 1.28 -8.70
N LEU A 36 -7.04 2.10 -7.97
CA LEU A 36 -7.53 3.34 -7.37
C LEU A 36 -7.92 4.40 -8.42
N THR A 37 -7.21 4.41 -9.56
CA THR A 37 -7.41 5.35 -10.68
C THR A 37 -8.30 4.76 -11.79
N PHE A 38 -9.00 3.66 -11.53
CA PHE A 38 -9.88 2.98 -12.50
C PHE A 38 -9.18 2.57 -13.82
N GLY A 39 -7.88 2.31 -13.75
CA GLY A 39 -7.02 1.95 -14.89
C GLY A 39 -6.78 3.07 -15.89
N ARG A 40 -7.02 4.34 -15.52
CA ARG A 40 -6.86 5.49 -16.41
C ARG A 40 -5.42 5.76 -16.80
N LEU A 41 -4.47 5.52 -15.89
CA LEU A 41 -3.04 5.63 -16.18
C LEU A 41 -2.63 4.67 -17.31
N ARG A 42 -3.16 3.45 -17.31
CA ARG A 42 -2.95 2.48 -18.41
C ARG A 42 -3.61 2.86 -19.73
N ARG A 43 -4.57 3.79 -19.72
CA ARG A 43 -5.29 4.30 -20.91
C ARG A 43 -4.74 5.65 -21.40
N GLY A 44 -3.55 6.04 -20.97
CA GLY A 44 -2.90 7.29 -21.40
C GLY A 44 -2.93 8.42 -20.39
N GLY A 45 -3.50 8.21 -19.20
CA GLY A 45 -3.39 9.17 -18.11
C GLY A 45 -1.92 9.37 -17.70
N VAL A 46 -1.52 10.63 -17.55
CA VAL A 46 -0.14 10.98 -17.17
C VAL A 46 -0.01 10.89 -15.64
N PRO A 47 0.97 10.14 -15.10
CA PRO A 47 1.24 10.13 -13.67
C PRO A 47 1.89 11.46 -13.25
N ASP A 48 1.21 12.20 -12.39
CA ASP A 48 1.74 13.38 -11.69
C ASP A 48 2.45 12.98 -10.38
N ASP A 49 2.91 13.98 -9.63
CA ASP A 49 3.66 13.75 -8.40
C ASP A 49 2.81 13.09 -7.32
N ASP A 50 1.51 13.37 -7.22
CA ASP A 50 0.61 12.71 -6.26
C ASP A 50 0.53 11.20 -6.53
N ILE A 51 0.46 10.81 -7.81
CA ILE A 51 0.52 9.40 -8.23
C ILE A 51 1.86 8.76 -7.85
N ARG A 52 2.98 9.46 -8.09
CA ARG A 52 4.32 8.94 -7.79
C ARG A 52 4.56 8.78 -6.28
N MET A 53 4.17 9.79 -5.50
CA MET A 53 4.24 9.76 -4.04
C MET A 53 3.34 8.67 -3.46
N GLY A 54 2.12 8.54 -3.99
CA GLY A 54 1.20 7.47 -3.63
C GLY A 54 1.75 6.08 -3.94
N LEU A 55 2.41 5.89 -5.09
CA LEU A 55 3.07 4.63 -5.42
C LEU A 55 4.17 4.29 -4.42
N CYS A 56 5.02 5.27 -4.07
CA CYS A 56 6.10 5.08 -3.11
C CYS A 56 5.57 4.69 -1.72
N ALA A 57 4.53 5.37 -1.23
CA ALA A 57 3.89 5.04 0.04
C ALA A 57 3.27 3.63 0.04
N VAL A 58 2.65 3.23 -1.07
CA VAL A 58 2.14 1.87 -1.24
C VAL A 58 3.27 0.85 -1.27
N ALA A 59 4.36 1.14 -1.97
CA ALA A 59 5.52 0.26 -2.07
C ALA A 59 6.09 -0.07 -0.68
N GLU A 60 6.19 0.93 0.19
CA GLU A 60 6.62 0.70 1.58
C GLU A 60 5.66 -0.20 2.36
N GLU A 61 4.35 -0.01 2.24
CA GLU A 61 3.37 -0.85 2.93
C GLU A 61 3.38 -2.29 2.37
N VAL A 62 3.49 -2.46 1.06
CA VAL A 62 3.64 -3.77 0.41
C VAL A 62 4.89 -4.48 0.94
N TYR A 63 6.02 -3.77 1.03
CA TYR A 63 7.25 -4.32 1.56
C TYR A 63 7.13 -4.69 3.04
N ARG A 64 6.53 -3.86 3.89
CA ARG A 64 6.25 -4.19 5.31
C ARG A 64 5.45 -5.48 5.44
N GLN A 65 4.46 -5.68 4.57
CA GLN A 65 3.62 -6.88 4.58
C GLN A 65 4.39 -8.13 4.17
N GLN A 66 5.24 -8.02 3.15
CA GLN A 66 6.12 -9.11 2.73
C GLN A 66 7.10 -9.49 3.85
N GLN A 67 7.68 -8.50 4.53
CA GLN A 67 8.57 -8.73 5.66
C GLN A 67 7.85 -9.41 6.84
N ALA A 68 6.63 -8.97 7.18
CA ALA A 68 5.82 -9.62 8.20
C ALA A 68 5.51 -11.09 7.85
N ALA A 69 5.15 -11.36 6.59
CA ALA A 69 4.86 -12.71 6.12
C ALA A 69 6.09 -13.62 6.06
N GLY A 70 7.25 -13.10 5.62
CA GLY A 70 8.49 -13.86 5.47
C GLY A 70 9.24 -14.11 6.79
N SER A 71 9.02 -13.26 7.81
CA SER A 71 9.68 -13.40 9.12
C SER A 71 9.08 -14.52 9.98
N GLY A 72 8.00 -15.19 9.56
CA GLY A 72 7.16 -16.00 10.45
C GLY A 72 6.59 -15.20 11.63
N ALA A 73 6.78 -13.88 11.61
CA ALA A 73 6.28 -12.94 12.57
C ALA A 73 4.84 -12.60 12.18
N ASP A 74 3.94 -13.54 12.48
CA ASP A 74 2.71 -13.10 13.14
C ASP A 74 3.16 -12.07 14.20
N PRO A 75 2.61 -10.84 14.22
CA PRO A 75 2.92 -9.91 15.31
C PRO A 75 2.76 -10.67 16.61
N PRO A 76 3.66 -10.52 17.61
CA PRO A 76 3.59 -11.30 18.81
C PRO A 76 2.16 -11.22 19.33
N VAL A 77 1.50 -12.38 19.32
CA VAL A 77 0.38 -12.69 20.19
C VAL A 77 0.70 -11.96 21.48
N GLY A 78 -0.17 -11.04 21.89
CA GLY A 78 -0.02 -10.34 23.16
C GLY A 78 0.07 -11.39 24.27
N VAL A 79 1.30 -11.76 24.64
CA VAL A 79 1.55 -12.58 25.80
C VAL A 79 1.88 -11.61 26.93
N ALA A 80 0.83 -11.17 27.59
CA ALA A 80 0.84 -11.09 29.04
C ALA A 80 -0.47 -11.74 29.49
N ALA A 81 -0.43 -13.07 29.56
CA ALA A 81 -1.42 -13.83 30.30
C ALA A 81 -1.26 -13.46 31.78
N GLU A 82 -2.11 -12.58 32.27
CA GLU A 82 -2.51 -12.57 33.67
C GLU A 82 -3.98 -12.93 33.73
N LYS A 83 -4.26 -13.99 34.48
CA LYS A 83 -5.60 -14.50 34.76
C LYS A 83 -6.42 -13.41 35.45
N GLU A 84 -7.50 -12.94 34.83
CA GLU A 84 -8.79 -12.83 35.51
C GLU A 84 -9.91 -12.52 34.51
N GLY A 85 -11.01 -13.28 34.57
CA GLY A 85 -12.31 -12.85 34.07
C GLY A 85 -12.53 -12.85 32.55
N ASN A 86 -13.10 -13.94 32.05
CA ASN A 86 -14.12 -13.95 30.98
C ASN A 86 -14.05 -12.80 29.96
N ARG A 87 -13.02 -12.78 29.12
CA ARG A 87 -12.96 -11.88 27.98
C ARG A 87 -12.60 -12.69 26.75
N SER A 88 -13.61 -12.95 25.93
CA SER A 88 -13.49 -13.62 24.65
C SER A 88 -12.35 -13.01 23.84
N VAL A 89 -11.28 -13.79 23.66
CA VAL A 89 -10.23 -13.48 22.70
C VAL A 89 -10.81 -13.81 21.33
N THR A 90 -11.29 -12.77 20.65
CA THR A 90 -11.86 -12.91 19.30
C THR A 90 -10.74 -13.35 18.36
N TYR A 91 -10.85 -14.57 17.84
CA TYR A 91 -10.10 -15.02 16.68
C TYR A 91 -10.42 -14.08 15.52
N GLU A 92 -9.56 -13.12 15.22
CA GLU A 92 -9.63 -12.43 13.93
C GLU A 92 -9.34 -13.46 12.84
N SER A 93 -10.33 -13.70 11.98
CA SER A 93 -10.21 -14.66 10.89
C SER A 93 -9.13 -14.23 9.89
N ALA A 94 -8.57 -15.19 9.13
CA ALA A 94 -7.62 -14.89 8.06
C ALA A 94 -8.17 -13.85 7.06
N ALA A 95 -9.48 -13.88 6.79
CA ALA A 95 -10.17 -12.90 5.96
C ALA A 95 -10.16 -11.48 6.56
N ALA A 96 -10.32 -11.34 7.88
CA ALA A 96 -10.25 -10.04 8.54
C ALA A 96 -8.83 -9.44 8.44
N ARG A 97 -7.81 -10.28 8.60
CA ARG A 97 -6.40 -9.89 8.43
C ARG A 97 -6.11 -9.45 7.00
N GLU A 98 -6.51 -10.23 6.01
CA GLU A 98 -6.34 -9.87 4.60
C GLU A 98 -7.03 -8.54 4.26
N GLN A 99 -8.24 -8.32 4.79
CA GLN A 99 -8.96 -7.07 4.60
C GLN A 99 -8.23 -5.88 5.25
N ALA A 100 -7.66 -6.07 6.44
CA ALA A 100 -6.87 -5.04 7.12
C ALA A 100 -5.60 -4.69 6.33
N LEU A 101 -4.89 -5.68 5.78
CA LEU A 101 -3.71 -5.48 4.94
C LEU A 101 -4.06 -4.71 3.65
N LYS A 102 -5.13 -5.13 2.96
CA LYS A 102 -5.65 -4.41 1.78
C LYS A 102 -6.03 -2.97 2.12
N LYS A 103 -6.65 -2.75 3.28
CA LYS A 103 -7.03 -1.42 3.74
C LYS A 103 -5.80 -0.52 3.96
N ARG A 104 -4.73 -1.01 4.61
CA ARG A 104 -3.51 -0.22 4.84
C ARG A 104 -2.87 0.25 3.54
N VAL A 105 -2.74 -0.66 2.56
CA VAL A 105 -2.20 -0.35 1.23
C VAL A 105 -3.07 0.71 0.54
N GLN A 106 -4.39 0.57 0.58
CA GLN A 106 -5.29 1.58 0.01
C GLN A 106 -5.23 2.93 0.73
N ASP A 107 -5.11 2.93 2.05
CA ASP A 107 -5.06 4.16 2.84
C ASP A 107 -3.75 4.92 2.59
N ALA A 108 -2.62 4.21 2.43
CA ALA A 108 -1.34 4.80 2.02
C ALA A 108 -1.46 5.52 0.66
N ALA A 109 -2.11 4.89 -0.32
CA ALA A 109 -2.36 5.53 -1.63
C ALA A 109 -3.25 6.78 -1.51
N LYS A 110 -4.32 6.70 -0.70
CA LYS A 110 -5.31 7.77 -0.54
C LYS A 110 -4.78 9.00 0.20
N GLN A 111 -3.69 8.85 0.96
CA GLN A 111 -3.03 9.97 1.62
C GLN A 111 -2.49 11.00 0.61
N TYR A 112 -2.01 10.53 -0.54
CA TYR A 112 -1.46 11.38 -1.60
C TYR A 112 -2.49 11.62 -2.71
N ILE A 113 -3.15 10.57 -3.17
CA ILE A 113 -4.11 10.67 -4.27
C ILE A 113 -5.48 10.98 -3.68
N LEU A 114 -5.81 12.25 -3.48
CA LEU A 114 -7.05 12.67 -2.83
C LEU A 114 -8.31 12.26 -3.61
N PRO A 115 -9.50 12.15 -2.97
CA PRO A 115 -10.74 11.84 -3.67
C PRO A 115 -11.12 12.82 -4.79
N SER A 116 -10.67 14.07 -4.68
CA SER A 116 -10.83 15.13 -5.69
C SER A 116 -9.90 15.00 -6.89
N HIS A 117 -8.91 14.11 -6.84
CA HIS A 117 -7.92 13.93 -7.90
C HIS A 117 -8.62 13.56 -9.22
N PRO A 118 -8.28 14.19 -10.37
CA PRO A 118 -8.95 13.96 -11.66
C PRO A 118 -9.01 12.47 -12.06
N LEU A 119 -7.91 11.75 -11.85
CA LEU A 119 -7.84 10.31 -12.12
C LEU A 119 -8.72 9.44 -11.19
N ARG A 120 -9.20 9.97 -10.05
CA ARG A 120 -10.16 9.31 -9.14
C ARG A 120 -11.61 9.78 -9.33
N TYR A 121 -11.85 10.78 -10.19
CA TYR A 121 -13.19 11.31 -10.42
C TYR A 121 -14.09 10.28 -11.11
N ARG A 122 -15.28 9.98 -10.59
CA ARG A 122 -16.14 8.90 -11.12
C ARG A 122 -16.92 9.22 -12.41
N GLY A 123 -16.88 10.46 -12.90
CA GLY A 123 -17.55 10.85 -14.15
C GLY A 123 -16.77 10.48 -15.42
N ARG A 124 -17.22 11.00 -16.56
CA ARG A 124 -16.55 10.83 -17.85
C ARG A 124 -15.12 11.38 -17.74
N TRP A 125 -14.14 10.56 -18.10
CA TRP A 125 -12.73 10.96 -18.19
C TRP A 125 -12.33 10.94 -19.66
N GLU A 126 -11.68 12.02 -20.09
CA GLU A 126 -11.10 12.18 -21.42
C GLU A 126 -9.57 12.31 -21.24
N PRO A 127 -8.75 11.60 -22.03
CA PRO A 127 -7.28 11.58 -21.89
C PRO A 127 -6.60 12.91 -22.25
#